data_AF-A0A958IDE7-F1
#
_entry.id   AF-A0A958IDE7-F1
#
_cell.length_a   1.000
_cell.length_b   1.000
_cell.length_c   1.000
_cell.angle_alpha   90.00
_cell.angle_beta   90.00
_cell.angle_gamma   90.00
#
_symmetry.space_group_name_H-M   'P 1'
#
loop_
_entity.id
_entity.type
_entity.pdbx_description
1 polymer ?
#
loop_
_entity_poly.entity_id
_entity_poly.type
_entity_poly.pdbx_seq_one_letter_code
_entity_poly.pdbx_strand_id
1 'polypeptide(L)'
;KKAPAKSNFGKIIGAFVAIVAIIGTAAAAYFFVLKTPASPDAMYRNAETQMAQGNRQAALSLYQELVSRFPNDPLASMAQSKITQIQSNPVTTPPQETTPEPEAVPESTPEQPAGQPAVVESGSEEIRDLMLKANVAFRKEQYAQPKGDNASDYVTSVLTLDPEYKPAIELKNQLVTTFNTQVDEALQDGNRMGAISALRNIHALTQDPKALDRILEILSEN
;
A
#
# COMPACT_ATOMS: atom_id res chain seq x y z
N LYS A 1 50.86 71.70 -10.61
CA LYS A 1 49.45 71.37 -10.26
C LYS A 1 49.19 69.91 -10.63
N LYS A 2 49.28 68.99 -9.67
CA LYS A 2 48.94 67.57 -9.86
C LYS A 2 47.60 67.31 -9.19
N ALA A 3 46.66 66.71 -9.93
CA ALA A 3 45.34 66.34 -9.43
C ALA A 3 45.43 65.08 -8.55
N PRO A 4 44.59 64.94 -7.50
CA PRO A 4 44.60 63.76 -6.64
C PRO A 4 43.84 62.59 -7.28
N ALA A 5 44.43 61.40 -7.20
CA ALA A 5 43.85 60.14 -7.64
C ALA A 5 42.69 59.71 -6.72
N LYS A 6 41.54 59.38 -7.31
CA LYS A 6 40.36 58.86 -6.60
C LYS A 6 40.59 57.40 -6.20
N SER A 7 40.49 57.13 -4.91
CA SER A 7 40.62 55.82 -4.27
C SER A 7 39.35 54.98 -4.48
N ASN A 8 39.51 53.76 -5.01
CA ASN A 8 38.44 52.77 -5.25
C ASN A 8 38.31 51.77 -4.08
N PHE A 9 38.55 52.19 -2.84
CA PHE A 9 38.61 51.28 -1.68
C PHE A 9 37.24 50.76 -1.20
N GLY A 10 36.13 51.31 -1.71
CA GLY A 10 34.77 50.92 -1.29
C GLY A 10 34.20 49.65 -1.94
N LYS A 11 34.87 49.04 -2.93
CA LYS A 11 34.31 47.89 -3.67
C LYS A 11 34.75 46.51 -3.16
N ILE A 12 35.70 46.43 -2.23
CA ILE A 12 36.27 45.14 -1.80
C ILE A 12 35.55 44.56 -0.56
N ILE A 13 34.89 45.38 0.25
CA ILE A 13 34.20 44.89 1.48
C ILE A 13 32.83 44.27 1.15
N GLY A 14 32.21 44.62 0.02
CA GLY A 14 30.91 44.07 -0.38
C GLY A 14 30.92 42.61 -0.86
N ALA A 15 32.09 42.06 -1.22
CA ALA A 15 32.19 40.71 -1.81
C ALA A 15 32.31 39.58 -0.77
N PHE A 16 32.74 39.88 0.47
CA PHE A 16 32.93 38.84 1.50
C PHE A 16 31.66 38.49 2.28
N VAL A 17 30.68 39.40 2.37
CA VAL A 17 29.39 39.12 3.04
C VAL A 17 28.49 38.21 2.17
N ALA A 18 28.69 38.20 0.84
CA ALA A 18 27.91 37.36 -0.06
C ALA A 18 28.29 35.86 -0.03
N ILE A 19 29.52 35.51 0.37
CA ILE A 19 30.00 34.10 0.33
C ILE A 19 29.55 33.31 1.59
N VAL A 20 29.45 33.95 2.75
CA VAL A 20 28.97 33.29 3.99
C VAL A 20 27.46 33.01 3.95
N ALA A 21 26.69 33.82 3.21
CA ALA A 21 25.24 33.61 3.06
C ALA A 21 24.87 32.41 2.15
N ILE A 22 25.77 31.96 1.27
CA ILE A 22 25.51 30.85 0.34
C ILE A 22 25.84 29.48 0.97
N ILE A 23 26.79 29.43 1.91
CA ILE A 23 27.18 28.17 2.58
C ILE A 23 26.15 27.77 3.66
N GLY A 24 25.44 28.74 4.27
CA GLY A 24 24.38 28.49 5.25
C GLY A 24 23.11 27.85 4.68
N THR A 25 22.80 28.06 3.39
CA THR A 25 21.57 27.52 2.76
C THR A 25 21.69 26.07 2.32
N ALA A 26 22.90 25.56 2.08
CA ALA A 26 23.10 24.17 1.65
C ALA A 26 22.91 23.15 2.79
N ALA A 27 23.24 23.52 4.04
CA ALA A 27 23.09 22.62 5.19
C ALA A 27 21.61 22.38 5.58
N ALA A 28 20.74 23.39 5.43
CA ALA A 28 19.31 23.24 5.71
C ALA A 28 18.60 22.33 4.68
N ALA A 29 19.03 22.35 3.42
CA ALA A 29 18.50 21.45 2.40
C ALA A 29 18.92 19.99 2.64
N TYR A 30 20.16 19.74 3.10
CA TYR A 30 20.62 18.39 3.43
C TYR A 30 19.88 17.78 4.63
N PHE A 31 19.50 18.58 5.62
CA PHE A 31 18.74 18.09 6.77
C PHE A 31 17.28 17.75 6.44
N PHE A 32 16.70 18.41 5.43
CA PHE A 32 15.34 18.13 4.98
C PHE A 32 15.27 16.86 4.09
N VAL A 33 16.35 16.51 3.39
CA VAL A 33 16.42 15.32 2.52
C VAL A 33 16.65 14.01 3.31
N LEU A 34 17.18 14.06 4.55
CA LEU A 34 17.49 12.86 5.36
C LEU A 34 16.35 12.36 6.26
N LYS A 35 15.18 13.02 6.26
CA LYS A 35 13.95 12.53 6.89
C LYS A 35 12.85 12.45 5.84
N THR A 36 13.04 11.64 4.80
CA THR A 36 11.91 11.23 3.98
C THR A 36 10.92 10.51 4.90
N PRO A 37 9.71 11.05 5.13
CA PRO A 37 8.71 10.32 5.89
C PRO A 37 8.49 8.97 5.19
N ALA A 38 8.48 7.89 5.97
CA ALA A 38 8.17 6.57 5.41
C ALA A 38 6.85 6.67 4.63
N SER A 39 6.84 6.17 3.39
CA SER A 39 5.62 6.18 2.58
C SER A 39 4.50 5.41 3.31
N PRO A 40 3.21 5.72 3.06
CA PRO A 40 2.09 5.01 3.69
C PRO A 40 2.24 3.49 3.50
N ASP A 41 2.66 3.07 2.32
CA ASP A 41 2.94 1.68 1.97
C ASP A 41 4.07 1.08 2.81
N ALA A 42 5.20 1.76 2.98
CA ALA A 42 6.28 1.29 3.84
C ALA A 42 5.86 1.16 5.32
N MET A 43 5.04 2.10 5.81
CA MET A 43 4.50 2.05 7.18
C MET A 43 3.55 0.87 7.35
N TYR A 44 2.66 0.62 6.37
CA TYR A 44 1.72 -0.50 6.40
C TYR A 44 2.47 -1.83 6.41
N ARG A 45 3.48 -1.99 5.54
CA ARG A 45 4.33 -3.19 5.51
C ARG A 45 5.04 -3.46 6.84
N ASN A 46 5.59 -2.42 7.45
CA ASN A 46 6.29 -2.56 8.72
C ASN A 46 5.31 -3.03 9.81
N ALA A 47 4.09 -2.48 9.82
CA ALA A 47 3.04 -2.91 10.73
C ALA A 47 2.64 -4.39 10.53
N GLU A 48 2.47 -4.85 9.29
CA GLU A 48 2.20 -6.26 8.99
C GLU A 48 3.36 -7.18 9.40
N THR A 49 4.62 -6.71 9.24
CA THR A 49 5.80 -7.45 9.70
C THR A 49 5.81 -7.63 11.21
N GLN A 50 5.52 -6.56 11.97
CA GLN A 50 5.40 -6.63 13.43
C GLN A 50 4.25 -7.55 13.85
N MET A 51 3.12 -7.56 13.13
CA MET A 51 2.03 -8.50 13.38
C MET A 51 2.47 -9.96 13.19
N ALA A 52 3.20 -10.24 12.10
CA ALA A 52 3.70 -11.59 11.81
C ALA A 52 4.72 -12.08 12.86
N GLN A 53 5.50 -11.16 13.43
CA GLN A 53 6.42 -11.43 14.54
C GLN A 53 5.71 -11.59 15.91
N GLY A 54 4.37 -11.44 15.95
CA GLY A 54 3.59 -11.47 17.18
C GLY A 54 3.71 -10.20 18.02
N ASN A 55 4.45 -9.19 17.55
CA ASN A 55 4.62 -7.91 18.23
C ASN A 55 3.43 -6.98 17.93
N ARG A 56 2.25 -7.38 18.43
CA ARG A 56 0.97 -6.67 18.19
C ARG A 56 1.00 -5.21 18.61
N GLN A 57 1.69 -4.89 19.71
CA GLN A 57 1.75 -3.51 20.20
C GLN A 57 2.53 -2.61 19.24
N ALA A 58 3.69 -3.08 18.73
CA ALA A 58 4.45 -2.33 17.74
C ALA A 58 3.69 -2.18 16.42
N ALA A 59 3.00 -3.23 15.98
CA ALA A 59 2.13 -3.16 14.81
C ALA A 59 1.00 -2.14 14.98
N LEU A 60 0.32 -2.16 16.13
CA LEU A 60 -0.76 -1.24 16.44
C LEU A 60 -0.29 0.22 16.37
N SER A 61 0.88 0.52 16.93
CA SER A 61 1.48 1.85 16.86
C SER A 61 1.77 2.28 15.42
N LEU A 62 2.31 1.39 14.58
CA LEU A 62 2.59 1.71 13.17
C LEU A 62 1.31 1.93 12.36
N TYR A 63 0.26 1.13 12.58
CA TYR A 63 -1.04 1.36 11.94
C TYR A 63 -1.66 2.69 12.37
N GLN A 64 -1.61 3.02 13.67
CA GLN A 64 -2.13 4.29 14.18
C GLN A 64 -1.36 5.49 13.60
N GLU A 65 -0.03 5.37 13.51
CA GLU A 65 0.79 6.41 12.92
C GLU A 65 0.48 6.59 11.43
N LEU A 66 0.28 5.50 10.69
CA LEU A 66 -0.13 5.55 9.29
C LEU A 66 -1.46 6.29 9.12
N VAL A 67 -2.47 5.94 9.91
CA VAL A 67 -3.80 6.62 9.87
C VAL A 67 -3.67 8.09 10.22
N SER A 68 -2.86 8.42 11.23
CA SER A 68 -2.68 9.81 11.65
C SER A 68 -1.92 10.66 10.63
N ARG A 69 -0.92 10.07 9.94
CA ARG A 69 -0.08 10.79 8.98
C ARG A 69 -0.70 10.87 7.59
N PHE A 70 -1.45 9.86 7.21
CA PHE A 70 -2.03 9.71 5.88
C PHE A 70 -3.53 9.45 5.95
N PRO A 71 -4.33 10.33 6.57
CA PRO A 71 -5.75 10.07 6.84
C PRO A 71 -6.61 9.89 5.58
N ASN A 72 -6.16 10.44 4.45
CA ASN A 72 -6.84 10.30 3.16
C ASN A 72 -6.21 9.20 2.28
N ASP A 73 -5.16 8.53 2.75
CA ASP A 73 -4.52 7.46 1.99
C ASP A 73 -5.34 6.16 2.12
N PRO A 74 -5.49 5.39 1.03
CA PRO A 74 -6.28 4.16 1.09
C PRO A 74 -5.80 3.12 2.11
N LEU A 75 -4.48 3.07 2.39
CA LEU A 75 -3.93 2.17 3.39
C LEU A 75 -4.33 2.58 4.81
N ALA A 76 -4.74 3.83 5.04
CA ALA A 76 -5.26 4.26 6.34
C ALA A 76 -6.59 3.57 6.67
N SER A 77 -7.50 3.41 5.70
CA SER A 77 -8.73 2.65 5.93
C SER A 77 -8.45 1.18 6.26
N MET A 78 -7.48 0.56 5.57
CA MET A 78 -7.05 -0.81 5.87
C MET A 78 -6.40 -0.91 7.25
N ALA A 79 -5.51 0.03 7.59
CA ALA A 79 -4.87 0.12 8.89
C ALA A 79 -5.89 0.30 10.02
N GLN A 80 -6.95 1.08 9.79
CA GLN A 80 -8.04 1.25 10.75
C GLN A 80 -8.77 -0.07 11.02
N SER A 81 -9.07 -0.86 9.98
CA SER A 81 -9.65 -2.20 10.15
C SER A 81 -8.73 -3.13 10.94
N LYS A 82 -7.42 -3.09 10.69
CA LYS A 82 -6.42 -3.87 11.44
C LYS A 82 -6.34 -3.44 12.91
N ILE A 83 -6.39 -2.13 13.19
CA ILE A 83 -6.47 -1.59 14.56
C ILE A 83 -7.68 -2.16 15.29
N THR A 84 -8.87 -2.11 14.67
CA THR A 84 -10.08 -2.66 15.27
C THR A 84 -9.95 -4.17 15.50
N GLN A 85 -9.43 -4.93 14.54
CA GLN A 85 -9.23 -6.38 14.68
C GLN A 85 -8.29 -6.73 15.84
N ILE A 86 -7.18 -6.01 16.00
CA ILE A 86 -6.22 -6.20 17.09
C ILE A 86 -6.88 -5.91 18.45
N GLN A 87 -7.71 -4.88 18.54
CA GLN A 87 -8.40 -4.46 19.76
C GLN A 87 -9.58 -5.38 20.12
N SER A 88 -10.33 -5.88 19.14
CA SER A 88 -11.50 -6.73 19.35
C SER A 88 -11.15 -8.16 19.75
N ASN A 89 -9.92 -8.61 19.50
CA ASN A 89 -9.47 -9.96 19.85
C ASN A 89 -8.22 -9.90 20.74
N PRO A 90 -8.38 -9.57 22.04
CA PRO A 90 -7.31 -9.66 23.03
C PRO A 90 -7.02 -11.14 23.30
N VAL A 91 -6.40 -11.82 22.34
CA VAL A 91 -5.87 -13.16 22.55
C VAL A 91 -4.77 -13.02 23.61
N THR A 92 -4.95 -13.72 24.73
CA THR A 92 -3.95 -13.91 25.78
C THR A 92 -2.67 -14.45 25.14
N THR A 93 -1.69 -13.59 24.94
CA THR A 93 -0.34 -13.98 24.56
C THR A 93 0.18 -14.93 25.65
N PRO A 94 0.68 -16.14 25.31
CA PRO A 94 1.58 -16.86 26.20
C PRO A 94 2.74 -15.93 26.55
N PRO A 95 3.31 -15.99 27.77
CA PRO A 95 4.34 -15.07 28.20
C PRO A 95 5.48 -15.03 27.18
N GLN A 96 5.74 -13.85 26.61
CA GLN A 96 7.07 -13.56 26.10
C GLN A 96 8.01 -13.76 27.29
N GLU A 97 8.94 -14.70 27.16
CA GLU A 97 10.03 -14.88 28.09
C GLU A 97 10.78 -13.55 28.20
N THR A 98 10.48 -12.83 29.28
CA THR A 98 11.30 -11.76 29.81
C THR A 98 12.63 -12.38 30.20
N THR A 99 13.58 -12.41 29.28
CA THR A 99 14.98 -12.50 29.67
C THR A 99 15.38 -11.10 30.14
N PRO A 100 15.82 -10.93 31.40
CA PRO A 100 16.11 -9.62 31.94
C PRO A 100 17.35 -9.02 31.29
N GLU A 101 17.23 -7.73 31.00
CA GLU A 101 18.27 -6.70 31.03
C GLU A 101 19.60 -7.14 31.65
N PRO A 102 20.72 -7.02 30.91
CA PRO A 102 22.01 -6.72 31.49
C PRO A 102 22.43 -5.28 31.15
N GLU A 103 22.95 -4.67 32.20
CA GLU A 103 23.49 -3.32 32.34
C GLU A 103 24.45 -2.87 31.22
N ALA A 104 24.54 -1.54 31.07
CA ALA A 104 25.31 -0.79 30.09
C ALA A 104 26.81 -1.15 29.96
N VAL A 105 27.31 -1.33 28.71
CA VAL A 105 28.53 -0.70 28.13
C VAL A 105 28.48 -0.78 26.57
N PRO A 106 29.33 -0.08 25.78
CA PRO A 106 28.92 0.85 24.72
C PRO A 106 29.03 0.28 23.29
N GLU A 107 28.44 1.02 22.34
CA GLU A 107 28.86 1.17 20.93
C GLU A 107 29.60 -0.03 20.31
N SER A 108 28.85 -0.93 19.69
CA SER A 108 29.35 -1.76 18.60
C SER A 108 28.29 -1.82 17.50
N THR A 109 28.65 -1.20 16.38
CA THR A 109 28.21 -1.43 15.00
C THR A 109 27.16 -2.53 14.82
N PRO A 110 26.01 -2.28 14.15
CA PRO A 110 25.13 -3.36 13.78
C PRO A 110 25.81 -4.20 12.69
N GLU A 111 26.49 -5.27 13.12
CA GLU A 111 26.75 -6.44 12.30
C GLU A 111 25.40 -7.06 11.94
N GLN A 112 24.92 -6.61 10.78
CA GLN A 112 23.93 -7.30 9.97
C GLN A 112 24.28 -8.79 9.91
N PRO A 113 23.37 -9.71 10.27
CA PRO A 113 23.60 -11.14 10.09
C PRO A 113 23.71 -11.43 8.59
N ALA A 114 24.94 -11.54 8.11
CA ALA A 114 25.25 -12.14 6.82
C ALA A 114 24.97 -13.64 6.94
N GLY A 115 23.80 -14.09 6.51
CA GLY A 115 23.49 -15.52 6.58
C GLY A 115 22.08 -16.00 6.29
N GLN A 116 21.16 -15.16 5.79
CA GLN A 116 19.95 -15.71 5.17
C GLN A 116 20.20 -15.80 3.65
N PRO A 117 20.10 -17.00 3.05
CA PRO A 117 20.30 -17.16 1.62
C PRO A 117 19.21 -16.36 0.90
N ALA A 118 19.61 -15.30 0.21
CA ALA A 118 18.79 -14.49 -0.67
C ALA A 118 18.43 -15.27 -1.95
N VAL A 119 17.74 -16.39 -1.79
CA VAL A 119 17.33 -17.26 -2.89
C VAL A 119 15.84 -17.53 -2.74
N VAL A 120 15.08 -16.93 -3.65
CA VAL A 120 13.65 -17.14 -3.96
C VAL A 120 12.64 -16.42 -3.04
N GLU A 121 12.22 -15.21 -3.42
CA GLU A 121 10.85 -14.72 -3.10
C GLU A 121 10.26 -13.81 -4.19
N SER A 122 10.70 -13.95 -5.45
CA SER A 122 10.17 -13.13 -6.57
C SER A 122 8.64 -13.25 -6.71
N GLY A 123 8.05 -14.40 -6.35
CA GLY A 123 6.60 -14.60 -6.38
C GLY A 123 5.85 -13.84 -5.27
N SER A 124 6.46 -13.64 -4.10
CA SER A 124 5.80 -12.91 -2.99
C SER A 124 5.70 -11.41 -3.29
N GLU A 125 6.73 -10.84 -3.92
CA GLU A 125 6.74 -9.43 -4.32
C GLU A 125 5.75 -9.15 -5.47
N GLU A 126 5.70 -10.03 -6.47
CA GLU A 126 4.75 -9.91 -7.59
C GLU A 126 3.29 -10.02 -7.12
N ILE A 127 2.96 -11.03 -6.31
CA ILE A 127 1.63 -11.18 -5.69
C ILE A 127 1.24 -9.90 -4.95
N ARG A 128 2.20 -9.30 -4.23
CA ARG A 128 1.95 -8.08 -3.46
C ARG A 128 1.66 -6.88 -4.35
N ASP A 129 2.43 -6.66 -5.41
CA ASP A 129 2.20 -5.55 -6.36
C ASP A 129 0.86 -5.71 -7.08
N LEU A 130 0.54 -6.93 -7.53
CA LEU A 130 -0.74 -7.24 -8.15
C LEU A 130 -1.91 -7.01 -7.19
N MET A 131 -1.79 -7.39 -5.92
CA MET A 131 -2.83 -7.11 -4.93
C MET A 131 -3.00 -5.63 -4.63
N LEU A 132 -1.93 -4.84 -4.64
CA LEU A 132 -2.03 -3.40 -4.51
C LEU A 132 -2.82 -2.82 -5.69
N LYS A 133 -2.47 -3.22 -6.92
CA LYS A 133 -3.18 -2.81 -8.14
C LYS A 133 -4.65 -3.24 -8.12
N ALA A 134 -4.94 -4.46 -7.69
CA ALA A 134 -6.31 -4.97 -7.54
C ALA A 134 -7.15 -4.08 -6.62
N ASN A 135 -6.62 -3.78 -5.43
CA ASN A 135 -7.31 -2.93 -4.45
C ASN A 135 -7.49 -1.49 -4.96
N VAL A 136 -6.50 -0.94 -5.67
CA VAL A 136 -6.61 0.39 -6.29
C VAL A 136 -7.70 0.42 -7.36
N ALA A 137 -7.71 -0.57 -8.26
CA ALA A 137 -8.71 -0.67 -9.32
C ALA A 137 -10.12 -0.87 -8.76
N PHE A 138 -10.27 -1.71 -7.72
CA PHE A 138 -11.57 -1.97 -7.09
C PHE A 138 -12.19 -0.69 -6.52
N ARG A 139 -11.41 0.13 -5.81
CA ARG A 139 -11.90 1.41 -5.26
C ARG A 139 -12.21 2.47 -6.32
N LYS A 140 -11.57 2.38 -7.49
CA LYS A 140 -11.88 3.24 -8.64
C LYS A 140 -13.09 2.72 -9.43
N GLU A 141 -13.77 1.69 -8.94
CA GLU A 141 -14.88 1.01 -9.61
C GLU A 141 -14.48 0.39 -10.97
N GLN A 142 -13.18 0.19 -11.18
CA GLN A 142 -12.62 -0.48 -12.35
C GLN A 142 -12.67 -1.99 -12.13
N TYR A 143 -13.88 -2.56 -12.08
CA TYR A 143 -14.07 -3.96 -11.70
C TYR A 143 -13.68 -4.94 -12.81
N ALA A 144 -14.08 -4.66 -14.05
CA ALA A 144 -13.81 -5.49 -15.23
C ALA A 144 -13.33 -4.66 -16.44
N GLN A 145 -13.23 -3.33 -16.29
CA GLN A 145 -12.77 -2.42 -17.33
C GLN A 145 -11.82 -1.37 -16.75
N PRO A 146 -10.82 -0.93 -17.53
CA PRO A 146 -10.43 -1.43 -18.86
C PRO A 146 -9.77 -2.82 -18.81
N LYS A 147 -9.74 -3.54 -19.93
CA LYS A 147 -9.11 -4.86 -20.03
C LYS A 147 -7.60 -4.78 -19.72
N GLY A 148 -7.11 -5.64 -18.84
CA GLY A 148 -5.73 -5.72 -18.39
C GLY A 148 -5.35 -4.75 -17.28
N ASP A 149 -6.24 -3.82 -16.90
CA ASP A 149 -6.01 -2.83 -15.83
C ASP A 149 -7.30 -2.62 -15.03
N ASN A 150 -7.79 -3.71 -14.45
CA ASN A 150 -8.98 -3.74 -13.61
C ASN A 150 -8.82 -4.74 -12.46
N ALA A 151 -9.69 -4.63 -11.46
CA ALA A 151 -9.60 -5.43 -10.24
C ALA A 151 -9.70 -6.93 -10.51
N SER A 152 -10.60 -7.35 -11.41
CA SER A 152 -10.80 -8.78 -11.72
C SER A 152 -9.56 -9.42 -12.35
N ASP A 153 -8.89 -8.71 -13.27
CA ASP A 153 -7.67 -9.19 -13.94
C ASP A 153 -6.50 -9.30 -12.95
N TYR A 154 -6.33 -8.32 -12.07
CA TYR A 154 -5.29 -8.38 -11.04
C TYR A 154 -5.56 -9.49 -10.02
N VAL A 155 -6.80 -9.66 -9.55
CA VAL A 155 -7.18 -10.76 -8.64
C VAL A 155 -6.94 -12.12 -9.30
N THR A 156 -7.31 -12.27 -10.57
CA THR A 156 -7.07 -13.51 -11.32
C THR A 156 -5.58 -13.81 -11.44
N SER A 157 -4.77 -12.79 -11.70
CA SER A 157 -3.31 -12.93 -11.77
C SER A 157 -2.73 -13.39 -10.43
N VAL A 158 -3.19 -12.81 -9.31
CA VAL A 158 -2.75 -13.24 -7.97
C VAL A 158 -3.14 -14.69 -7.70
N LEU A 159 -4.38 -15.08 -7.97
CA LEU A 159 -4.86 -16.44 -7.73
C LEU A 159 -4.27 -17.47 -8.70
N THR A 160 -3.70 -17.03 -9.82
CA THR A 160 -2.92 -17.88 -10.71
C THR A 160 -1.55 -18.20 -10.12
N LEU A 161 -0.93 -17.22 -9.44
CA LEU A 161 0.37 -17.39 -8.78
C LEU A 161 0.24 -18.15 -7.45
N ASP A 162 -0.77 -17.80 -6.65
CA ASP A 162 -1.08 -18.44 -5.37
C ASP A 162 -2.61 -18.60 -5.23
N PRO A 163 -3.15 -19.78 -5.57
CA PRO A 163 -4.58 -20.07 -5.47
C PRO A 163 -5.16 -19.99 -4.05
N GLU A 164 -4.32 -20.09 -3.02
CA GLU A 164 -4.72 -20.07 -1.61
C GLU A 164 -4.51 -18.69 -0.94
N TYR A 165 -4.09 -17.68 -1.71
CA TYR A 165 -3.85 -16.33 -1.22
C TYR A 165 -5.14 -15.66 -0.71
N LYS A 166 -5.38 -15.78 0.60
CA LYS A 166 -6.64 -15.39 1.25
C LYS A 166 -7.13 -13.98 0.88
N PRO A 167 -6.30 -12.93 0.87
CA PRO A 167 -6.79 -11.59 0.51
C PRO A 167 -7.33 -11.49 -0.92
N ALA A 168 -6.75 -12.22 -1.89
CA ALA A 168 -7.29 -12.26 -3.25
C ALA A 168 -8.60 -13.04 -3.33
N ILE A 169 -8.73 -14.14 -2.57
CA ILE A 169 -9.99 -14.89 -2.46
C ILE A 169 -11.09 -13.99 -1.89
N GLU A 170 -10.78 -13.21 -0.86
CA GLU A 170 -11.73 -12.26 -0.26
C GLU A 170 -12.15 -11.18 -1.26
N LEU A 171 -11.20 -10.54 -1.95
CA LEU A 171 -11.51 -9.53 -2.95
C LEU A 171 -12.26 -10.10 -4.16
N LYS A 172 -11.96 -11.34 -4.57
CA LYS A 172 -12.73 -12.09 -5.57
C LYS A 172 -14.19 -12.20 -5.18
N ASN A 173 -14.47 -12.59 -3.93
CA ASN A 173 -15.83 -12.74 -3.44
C ASN A 173 -16.56 -11.38 -3.39
N GLN A 174 -15.88 -10.30 -3.00
CA GLN A 174 -16.44 -8.95 -3.06
C GLN A 174 -16.81 -8.54 -4.49
N LEU A 175 -15.95 -8.80 -5.48
CA LEU A 175 -16.23 -8.56 -6.90
C LEU A 175 -17.45 -9.35 -7.39
N VAL A 176 -17.58 -10.62 -7.01
CA VAL A 176 -18.75 -11.44 -7.35
C VAL A 176 -20.03 -10.85 -6.75
N THR A 177 -20.00 -10.37 -5.50
CA THR A 177 -21.13 -9.66 -4.89
C THR A 177 -21.49 -8.41 -5.70
N THR A 178 -20.51 -7.57 -6.03
CA THR A 178 -20.72 -6.36 -6.84
C THR A 178 -21.35 -6.67 -8.19
N PHE A 179 -20.85 -7.70 -8.90
CA PHE A 179 -21.44 -8.07 -10.18
C PHE A 179 -22.86 -8.63 -10.04
N ASN A 180 -23.17 -9.40 -8.99
CA ASN A 180 -24.55 -9.84 -8.77
C ASN A 180 -25.50 -8.67 -8.56
N THR A 181 -25.09 -7.65 -7.78
CA THR A 181 -25.87 -6.40 -7.64
C THR A 181 -26.11 -5.73 -9.00
N GLN A 182 -25.07 -5.64 -9.84
CA GLN A 182 -25.23 -5.08 -11.20
C GLN A 182 -26.16 -5.91 -12.09
N VAL A 183 -26.20 -7.23 -11.91
CA VAL A 183 -27.18 -8.08 -12.62
C VAL A 183 -28.59 -7.72 -12.19
N ASP A 184 -28.84 -7.64 -10.88
CA ASP A 184 -30.18 -7.39 -10.35
C ASP A 184 -30.69 -6.00 -10.73
N GLU A 185 -29.84 -4.97 -10.62
CA GLU A 185 -30.14 -3.60 -11.05
C GLU A 185 -30.43 -3.54 -12.56
N ALA A 186 -29.59 -4.18 -13.37
CA ALA A 186 -29.77 -4.17 -14.82
C ALA A 186 -31.06 -4.92 -15.24
N LEU A 187 -31.43 -6.00 -14.56
CA LEU A 187 -32.70 -6.69 -14.81
C LEU A 187 -33.91 -5.84 -14.40
N GLN A 188 -33.82 -5.16 -13.25
CA GLN A 188 -34.86 -4.24 -12.78
C GLN A 188 -35.09 -3.09 -13.77
N ASP A 189 -34.02 -2.57 -14.37
CA ASP A 189 -34.07 -1.51 -15.37
C ASP A 189 -34.46 -2.00 -16.78
N GLY A 190 -34.69 -3.31 -16.96
CA GLY A 190 -34.91 -3.93 -18.27
C GLY A 190 -33.66 -3.96 -19.17
N ASN A 191 -32.49 -3.57 -18.65
CA ASN A 191 -31.20 -3.63 -19.31
C ASN A 191 -30.64 -5.06 -19.33
N ARG A 192 -31.27 -5.95 -20.12
CA ARG A 192 -30.84 -7.35 -20.27
C ARG A 192 -29.37 -7.50 -20.69
N MET A 193 -28.86 -6.60 -21.53
CA MET A 193 -27.45 -6.64 -21.98
C MET A 193 -26.47 -6.33 -20.85
N GLY A 194 -26.80 -5.38 -19.97
CA GLY A 194 -26.03 -5.09 -18.76
C GLY A 194 -25.96 -6.30 -17.83
N ALA A 195 -27.10 -6.95 -17.60
CA ALA A 195 -27.19 -8.17 -16.80
C ALA A 195 -26.31 -9.30 -17.36
N ILE A 196 -26.39 -9.55 -18.68
CA ILE A 196 -25.56 -10.56 -19.35
C ILE A 196 -24.07 -10.20 -19.24
N SER A 197 -23.70 -8.92 -19.37
CA SER A 197 -22.31 -8.48 -19.23
C SER A 197 -21.76 -8.76 -17.83
N ALA A 198 -22.52 -8.46 -16.77
CA ALA A 198 -22.11 -8.72 -15.40
C ALA A 198 -22.02 -10.23 -15.10
N LEU A 199 -22.96 -11.05 -15.60
CA LEU A 199 -22.88 -12.51 -15.50
C LEU A 199 -21.64 -13.10 -16.19
N ARG A 200 -21.23 -12.55 -17.34
CA ARG A 200 -19.98 -12.97 -18.00
C ARG A 200 -18.75 -12.66 -17.14
N ASN A 201 -18.74 -11.51 -16.46
CA ASN A 201 -17.64 -11.17 -15.54
C ASN A 201 -17.59 -12.13 -14.34
N ILE A 202 -18.75 -12.50 -13.78
CA ILE A 202 -18.84 -13.53 -12.73
C ILE A 202 -18.25 -14.85 -13.25
N HIS A 203 -18.72 -15.33 -14.42
CA HIS A 203 -18.23 -16.57 -14.99
C HIS A 203 -16.71 -16.55 -15.24
N ALA A 204 -16.18 -15.45 -15.79
CA ALA A 204 -14.74 -15.32 -16.02
C ALA A 204 -13.93 -15.42 -14.71
N LEU A 205 -14.42 -14.81 -13.63
CA LEU A 205 -13.73 -14.73 -12.36
C LEU A 205 -13.84 -16.02 -11.51
N THR A 206 -14.97 -16.73 -11.59
CA THR A 206 -15.24 -17.91 -10.75
C THR A 206 -15.22 -19.24 -11.50
N GLN A 207 -15.29 -19.20 -12.83
CA GLN A 207 -15.55 -20.36 -13.69
C GLN A 207 -16.87 -21.09 -13.32
N ASP A 208 -17.82 -20.40 -12.70
CA ASP A 208 -19.10 -20.98 -12.27
C ASP A 208 -20.02 -21.22 -13.49
N PRO A 209 -20.43 -22.46 -13.77
CA PRO A 209 -21.35 -22.77 -14.88
C PRO A 209 -22.74 -22.15 -14.69
N LYS A 210 -23.19 -21.90 -13.44
CA LYS A 210 -24.53 -21.32 -13.19
C LYS A 210 -24.69 -19.93 -13.79
N ALA A 211 -23.59 -19.18 -13.90
CA ALA A 211 -23.61 -17.88 -14.55
C ALA A 211 -23.96 -18.00 -16.05
N LEU A 212 -23.53 -19.07 -16.72
CA LEU A 212 -23.89 -19.34 -18.12
C LEU A 212 -25.35 -19.75 -18.26
N ASP A 213 -25.86 -20.60 -17.37
CA ASP A 213 -27.27 -21.02 -17.38
C ASP A 213 -28.20 -19.80 -17.26
N ARG A 214 -27.88 -18.89 -16.34
CA ARG A 214 -28.63 -17.65 -16.12
C ARG A 214 -28.54 -16.68 -17.31
N ILE A 215 -27.42 -16.67 -18.05
CA ILE A 215 -27.33 -15.93 -19.32
C ILE A 215 -28.28 -16.53 -20.36
N LEU A 216 -28.34 -17.86 -20.49
CA LEU A 216 -29.22 -18.55 -21.43
C LEU A 216 -30.70 -18.31 -21.09
N GLU A 217 -31.04 -18.30 -19.80
CA GLU A 217 -32.38 -17.97 -19.31
C GLU A 217 -32.81 -16.57 -19.79
N ILE A 218 -32.02 -15.54 -19.51
CA ILE A 218 -32.31 -14.14 -19.92
C ILE A 218 -32.45 -14.02 -21.45
N LEU A 219 -31.64 -14.76 -22.22
CA LEU A 219 -31.72 -14.76 -23.69
C LEU A 219 -32.97 -15.48 -24.23
N SER A 220 -33.54 -16.41 -23.46
CA SER A 220 -34.70 -17.21 -23.86
C SER A 220 -36.05 -16.54 -23.60
N GLU A 221 -36.10 -15.53 -22.72
CA GLU A 221 -37.32 -14.78 -22.37
C GLU A 221 -37.75 -13.77 -23.45
N ASN A 222 -37.64 -14.12 -24.74
CA ASN A 222 -38.10 -13.32 -25.87
C ASN A 222 -39.49 -13.73 -26.35
#